data_AF-A0A3S1FNY5-F1
#
_entry.id   AF-A0A3S1FNY5-F1
#
_cell.length_a   1.000
_cell.length_b   1.000
_cell.length_c   1.000
_cell.angle_alpha   90.00
_cell.angle_beta   90.00
_cell.angle_gamma   90.00
#
_symmetry.space_group_name_H-M   'P 1'
#
loop_
_entity.id
_entity.type
_entity.pdbx_description
1 polymer ?
#
loop_
_entity_poly.entity_id
_entity_poly.type
_entity_poly.pdbx_seq_one_letter_code
_entity_poly.pdbx_strand_id
1 'polypeptide(L)'
;HAAIGEALWIVAAAAFGGSIALIGQMYHLSGDEASALVTWGAGAALAAVALRSNPLTVASVGIADAWLFLKGFDYYSRSEFPHAFVIMAIVLFAVSFWTRSQAARHLIILSVLFYLVLLVTNHDTLQVAIPLVAVSALLFAASVFAPDPVDRVVQLGGRLPLHALLGFLTGLAMIQFELADESTYNSGFAIASVIALAGIVAAIVLAGRESRGLRWLAYLGFAFELAIIYVVTLQSMLDTAGFFLAAAMLLGILAIVIIRVEKRMKGPDAKGATA
;
A
#
# COMPACT_ATOMS: atom_id res chain seq x y z
N HIS A 1 -5.78 26.40 30.52
CA HIS A 1 -6.49 27.29 29.58
C HIS A 1 -6.17 27.03 28.11
N ALA A 2 -4.92 26.74 27.70
CA ALA A 2 -4.57 26.46 26.29
C ALA A 2 -5.27 25.24 25.66
N ALA A 3 -5.38 24.12 26.40
CA ALA A 3 -6.02 22.89 25.90
C ALA A 3 -7.52 23.04 25.60
N ILE A 4 -8.23 23.91 26.33
CA ILE A 4 -9.65 24.19 26.08
C ILE A 4 -9.80 24.97 24.77
N GLY A 5 -8.89 25.90 24.49
CA GLY A 5 -8.88 26.63 23.21
C GLY A 5 -8.65 25.69 22.03
N GLU A 6 -7.68 24.79 22.13
CA GLU A 6 -7.42 23.75 21.11
C GLU A 6 -8.63 22.85 20.86
N ALA A 7 -9.31 22.41 21.92
CA ALA A 7 -10.53 21.62 21.80
C ALA A 7 -11.67 22.41 21.11
N LEU A 8 -11.85 23.68 21.47
CA LEU A 8 -12.85 24.55 20.84
C LEU A 8 -12.57 24.76 19.35
N TRP A 9 -11.29 24.84 18.95
CA TRP A 9 -10.91 24.93 17.53
C TRP A 9 -11.32 23.68 16.74
N ILE A 10 -11.11 22.49 17.32
CA ILE A 10 -11.55 21.24 16.69
C ILE A 10 -13.08 21.19 16.58
N VAL A 11 -13.80 21.62 17.63
CA VAL A 11 -15.26 21.71 17.60
C VAL A 11 -15.73 22.70 16.52
N ALA A 12 -15.09 23.86 16.40
CA ALA A 12 -15.40 24.83 15.36
C ALA A 12 -15.16 24.27 13.95
N ALA A 13 -14.04 23.57 13.74
CA ALA A 13 -13.75 22.91 12.47
C ALA A 13 -14.78 21.81 12.13
N ALA A 14 -15.21 21.03 13.13
CA ALA A 14 -16.26 20.02 12.96
C ALA A 14 -17.62 20.66 12.67
N ALA A 15 -17.98 21.73 13.38
CA ALA A 15 -19.22 22.48 13.14
C ALA A 15 -19.25 23.10 11.73
N PHE A 16 -18.10 23.59 11.24
CA PHE A 16 -17.96 24.05 9.86
C PHE A 16 -18.22 22.93 8.86
N GLY A 17 -17.62 21.75 9.02
CA GLY A 17 -17.91 20.58 8.18
C GLY A 17 -19.38 20.16 8.23
N GLY A 18 -19.98 20.14 9.43
CA GLY A 18 -21.40 19.87 9.62
C GLY A 18 -22.31 20.87 8.90
N SER A 19 -21.95 22.15 8.88
CA SER A 19 -22.70 23.17 8.16
C SER A 19 -22.68 22.98 6.64
N ILE A 20 -21.53 22.56 6.07
CA ILE A 20 -21.40 22.23 4.65
C ILE A 20 -22.32 21.04 4.31
N ALA A 21 -22.32 20.00 5.14
CA ALA A 21 -23.18 18.83 4.96
C ALA A 21 -24.68 19.20 4.98
N LEU A 22 -25.11 20.04 5.93
CA LEU A 22 -26.50 20.50 6.01
C LEU A 22 -26.93 21.30 4.76
N ILE A 23 -26.07 22.20 4.27
CA ILE A 23 -26.32 22.95 3.03
C ILE A 23 -26.40 21.96 1.85
N GLY A 24 -25.48 21.00 1.77
CA GLY A 24 -25.49 19.97 0.73
C GLY A 24 -26.79 19.17 0.70
N GLN A 25 -27.33 18.83 1.87
CA GLN A 25 -28.64 18.16 1.99
C GLN A 25 -29.80 19.07 1.59
N MET A 26 -29.83 20.33 2.05
CA MET A 26 -30.92 21.28 1.70
C MET A 26 -31.01 21.55 0.19
N TYR A 27 -29.88 21.66 -0.49
CA TYR A 27 -29.80 21.96 -1.92
C TYR A 27 -29.70 20.71 -2.81
N HIS A 28 -29.84 19.50 -2.25
CA HIS A 28 -29.73 18.23 -2.98
C HIS A 28 -28.41 18.09 -3.77
N LEU A 29 -27.30 18.62 -3.24
CA LEU A 29 -25.96 18.51 -3.83
C LEU A 29 -25.33 17.12 -3.62
N SER A 30 -26.14 16.07 -3.56
CA SER A 30 -25.79 14.71 -3.12
C SER A 30 -24.83 13.94 -4.05
N GLY A 31 -24.19 14.63 -5.01
CA GLY A 31 -23.25 14.05 -5.97
C GLY A 31 -21.81 14.57 -5.86
N ASP A 32 -21.51 15.53 -4.97
CA ASP A 32 -20.20 16.17 -4.89
C ASP A 32 -19.64 16.21 -3.46
N GLU A 33 -19.70 15.07 -2.77
CA GLU A 33 -19.16 14.91 -1.41
C GLU A 33 -17.65 15.18 -1.36
N ALA A 34 -16.94 14.89 -2.46
CA ALA A 34 -15.52 15.15 -2.57
C ALA A 34 -15.19 16.66 -2.58
N SER A 35 -15.94 17.51 -3.28
CA SER A 35 -15.67 18.96 -3.23
C SER A 35 -16.02 19.57 -1.87
N ALA A 36 -17.02 19.03 -1.18
CA ALA A 36 -17.35 19.43 0.19
C ALA A 36 -16.16 19.19 1.14
N LEU A 37 -15.48 18.05 1.01
CA LEU A 37 -14.26 17.75 1.76
C LEU A 37 -13.09 18.67 1.42
N VAL A 38 -12.90 19.02 0.14
CA VAL A 38 -11.87 19.99 -0.26
C VAL A 38 -12.13 21.36 0.37
N THR A 39 -13.38 21.82 0.32
CA THR A 39 -13.79 23.10 0.92
C THR A 39 -13.62 23.08 2.45
N TRP A 40 -14.02 21.98 3.08
CA TRP A 40 -13.84 21.79 4.52
C TRP A 40 -12.36 21.79 4.91
N GLY A 41 -11.54 20.99 4.20
CA GLY A 41 -10.10 20.89 4.42
C GLY A 41 -9.38 22.22 4.23
N ALA A 42 -9.76 22.99 3.20
CA ALA A 42 -9.21 24.32 2.94
C ALA A 42 -9.55 25.30 4.08
N GLY A 43 -10.81 25.33 4.54
CA GLY A 43 -11.20 26.17 5.68
C GLY A 43 -10.46 25.78 6.97
N ALA A 44 -10.34 24.48 7.25
CA ALA A 44 -9.59 23.98 8.39
C ALA A 44 -8.08 24.34 8.30
N ALA A 45 -7.49 24.24 7.10
CA ALA A 45 -6.07 24.56 6.89
C ALA A 45 -5.80 26.06 7.05
N LEU A 46 -6.67 26.92 6.50
CA LEU A 46 -6.59 28.37 6.68
C LEU A 46 -6.70 28.76 8.16
N ALA A 47 -7.65 28.16 8.88
CA ALA A 47 -7.77 28.34 10.33
C ALA A 47 -6.52 27.86 11.08
N ALA A 48 -5.94 26.72 10.69
CA ALA A 48 -4.71 26.20 11.25
C ALA A 48 -3.54 27.19 11.07
N VAL A 49 -3.41 27.80 9.89
CA VAL A 49 -2.38 28.79 9.58
C VAL A 49 -2.58 30.07 10.38
N ALA A 50 -3.80 30.61 10.40
CA ALA A 50 -4.15 31.85 11.08
C ALA A 50 -3.94 31.77 12.60
N LEU A 51 -4.31 30.62 13.18
CA LEU A 51 -4.26 30.39 14.63
C LEU A 51 -2.98 29.70 15.08
N ARG A 52 -2.10 29.31 14.15
CA ARG A 52 -0.91 28.49 14.40
C ARG A 52 -1.20 27.23 15.22
N SER A 53 -2.30 26.55 14.89
CA SER A 53 -2.84 25.44 15.68
C SER A 53 -2.36 24.08 15.19
N ASN A 54 -1.68 23.33 16.09
CA ASN A 54 -1.22 21.97 15.81
C ASN A 54 -2.39 20.99 15.55
N PRO A 55 -3.44 20.93 16.41
CA PRO A 55 -4.55 20.01 16.20
C PRO A 55 -5.33 20.30 14.92
N LEU A 56 -5.51 21.57 14.55
CA LEU A 56 -6.18 21.92 13.29
C LEU A 56 -5.35 21.48 12.07
N THR A 57 -4.03 21.56 12.13
CA THR A 57 -3.17 21.06 11.05
C THR A 57 -3.35 19.55 10.86
N VAL A 58 -3.40 18.79 11.96
CA VAL A 58 -3.64 17.34 11.91
C VAL A 58 -5.04 17.05 11.37
N ALA A 59 -6.06 17.80 11.81
CA ALA A 59 -7.42 17.66 11.30
C ALA A 59 -7.50 17.93 9.79
N SER A 60 -6.81 18.96 9.29
CA SER A 60 -6.75 19.24 7.84
C SER A 60 -6.13 18.11 7.04
N VAL A 61 -5.07 17.47 7.55
CA VAL A 61 -4.48 16.28 6.92
C VAL A 61 -5.48 15.12 6.95
N GLY A 62 -6.16 14.88 8.07
CA GLY A 62 -7.18 13.83 8.15
C GLY A 62 -8.36 14.05 7.20
N ILE A 63 -8.78 15.30 6.97
CA ILE A 63 -9.82 15.63 5.98
C ILE A 63 -9.29 15.38 4.55
N ALA A 64 -8.04 15.73 4.27
CA ALA A 64 -7.40 15.43 2.98
C ALA A 64 -7.28 13.91 2.74
N ASP A 65 -6.99 13.13 3.79
CA ASP A 65 -6.95 11.67 3.73
C ASP A 65 -8.34 11.08 3.47
N ALA A 66 -9.38 11.61 4.11
CA ALA A 66 -10.76 11.20 3.84
C ALA A 66 -11.16 11.50 2.39
N TRP A 67 -10.75 12.64 1.85
CA TRP A 67 -10.95 12.98 0.44
C TRP A 67 -10.22 12.03 -0.50
N LEU A 68 -8.94 11.74 -0.21
CA LEU A 68 -8.15 10.77 -0.96
C LEU A 68 -8.76 9.38 -0.92
N PHE A 69 -9.23 8.93 0.24
CA PHE A 69 -9.89 7.64 0.41
C PHE A 69 -11.15 7.53 -0.44
N LEU A 70 -12.05 8.52 -0.37
CA LEU A 70 -13.26 8.53 -1.20
C LEU A 70 -12.93 8.50 -2.69
N LYS A 71 -11.99 9.33 -3.15
CA LYS A 71 -11.60 9.37 -4.56
C LYS A 71 -10.81 8.15 -5.04
N GLY A 72 -10.00 7.58 -4.16
CA GLY A 72 -9.18 6.41 -4.49
C GLY A 72 -9.98 5.12 -4.63
N PHE A 73 -11.08 4.98 -3.89
CA PHE A 73 -11.95 3.81 -3.94
C PHE A 73 -13.21 4.00 -4.81
N ASP A 74 -13.44 5.18 -5.37
CA ASP A 74 -14.53 5.45 -6.32
C ASP A 74 -14.22 4.89 -7.72
N TYR A 75 -13.99 3.58 -7.78
CA TYR A 75 -13.54 2.83 -8.97
C TYR A 75 -14.57 2.79 -10.10
N TYR A 76 -15.87 2.97 -9.77
CA TYR A 76 -16.98 2.88 -10.71
C TYR A 76 -17.30 4.21 -11.42
N SER A 77 -16.88 5.32 -10.83
CA SER A 77 -17.00 6.65 -11.39
C SER A 77 -15.80 6.90 -12.29
N ARG A 78 -16.01 7.37 -13.53
CA ARG A 78 -14.91 7.79 -14.44
C ARG A 78 -14.18 9.06 -13.95
N SER A 79 -14.02 9.25 -12.64
CA SER A 79 -13.33 10.40 -12.10
C SER A 79 -11.83 10.22 -12.26
N GLU A 80 -11.17 11.27 -12.75
CA GLU A 80 -9.71 11.29 -12.89
C GLU A 80 -9.05 10.97 -11.54
N PHE A 81 -7.99 10.14 -11.57
CA PHE A 81 -7.25 9.76 -10.37
C PHE A 81 -6.80 11.02 -9.59
N PRO A 82 -6.87 11.04 -8.24
CA PRO A 82 -6.75 12.26 -7.44
C PRO A 82 -5.32 12.84 -7.35
N HIS A 83 -4.74 13.26 -8.47
CA HIS A 83 -3.40 13.88 -8.54
C HIS A 83 -3.31 15.19 -7.73
N ALA A 84 -4.44 15.88 -7.54
CA ALA A 84 -4.52 17.07 -6.70
C ALA A 84 -4.09 16.80 -5.24
N PHE A 85 -4.15 15.53 -4.77
CA PHE A 85 -3.65 15.16 -3.45
C PHE A 85 -2.18 15.54 -3.26
N VAL A 86 -1.34 15.40 -4.28
CA VAL A 86 0.09 15.74 -4.19
C VAL A 86 0.27 17.22 -3.86
N ILE A 87 -0.52 18.09 -4.49
CA ILE A 87 -0.51 19.53 -4.23
C ILE A 87 -0.99 19.80 -2.79
N MET A 88 -2.08 19.17 -2.37
CA MET A 88 -2.59 19.30 -1.00
C MET A 88 -1.55 18.84 0.04
N ALA A 89 -0.88 17.71 -0.19
CA ALA A 89 0.16 17.19 0.69
C ALA A 89 1.35 18.15 0.79
N ILE A 90 1.81 18.73 -0.32
CA ILE A 90 2.89 19.75 -0.32
C ILE A 90 2.48 20.99 0.49
N VAL A 91 1.26 21.49 0.25
CA VAL A 91 0.74 22.66 0.98
C VAL A 91 0.64 22.36 2.47
N LEU A 92 0.03 21.23 2.85
CA LEU A 92 -0.12 20.84 4.25
C LEU A 92 1.23 20.55 4.92
N PHE A 93 2.21 20.03 4.17
CA PHE A 93 3.57 19.84 4.67
C PHE A 93 4.24 21.19 4.95
N ALA A 94 4.08 22.18 4.08
CA ALA A 94 4.55 23.55 4.33
C ALA A 94 3.85 24.17 5.55
N VAL A 95 2.53 24.02 5.67
CA VAL A 95 1.74 24.47 6.83
C VAL A 95 2.23 23.82 8.12
N SER A 96 2.65 22.54 8.09
CA SER A 96 3.19 21.85 9.26
C SER A 96 4.44 22.51 9.84
N PHE A 97 5.27 23.18 9.01
CA PHE A 97 6.40 23.97 9.49
C PHE A 97 5.97 25.26 10.17
N TRP A 98 4.93 25.90 9.63
CA TRP A 98 4.38 27.11 10.22
C TRP A 98 3.75 26.84 11.59
N THR A 99 3.00 25.75 11.71
CA THR A 99 2.34 25.36 12.97
C THR A 99 3.26 24.60 13.92
N ARG A 100 4.41 24.10 13.43
CA ARG A 100 5.37 23.24 14.14
C ARG A 100 4.77 21.89 14.55
N SER A 101 3.82 21.37 13.78
CA SER A 101 3.13 20.11 14.08
C SER A 101 3.92 18.90 13.59
N GLN A 102 4.64 18.24 14.49
CA GLN A 102 5.33 16.98 14.17
C GLN A 102 4.36 15.85 13.83
N ALA A 103 3.21 15.79 14.51
CA ALA A 103 2.18 14.78 14.26
C ALA A 103 1.62 14.89 12.83
N ALA A 104 1.40 16.12 12.33
CA ALA A 104 0.93 16.33 10.97
C ALA A 104 1.96 15.83 9.94
N ARG A 105 3.27 16.03 10.16
CA ARG A 105 4.32 15.54 9.25
C ARG A 105 4.34 14.02 9.17
N HIS A 106 4.22 13.34 10.31
CA HIS A 106 4.08 11.89 10.35
C HIS A 106 2.87 11.42 9.55
N LEU A 107 1.73 12.04 9.79
CA LEU A 107 0.49 11.69 9.11
C LEU A 107 0.63 11.90 7.60
N ILE A 108 1.13 13.06 7.15
CA ILE A 108 1.35 13.36 5.72
C ILE A 108 2.24 12.32 5.04
N ILE A 109 3.32 11.87 5.69
CA ILE A 109 4.20 10.84 5.10
C ILE A 109 3.43 9.52 4.94
N LEU A 110 2.63 9.13 5.94
CA LEU A 110 1.76 7.96 5.83
C LEU A 110 0.71 8.13 4.73
N SER A 111 0.13 9.32 4.60
CA SER A 111 -0.83 9.65 3.55
C SER A 111 -0.23 9.60 2.15
N VAL A 112 1.02 10.05 1.99
CA VAL A 112 1.75 9.93 0.71
C VAL A 112 2.04 8.47 0.39
N LEU A 113 2.44 7.65 1.37
CA LEU A 113 2.62 6.22 1.13
C LEU A 113 1.31 5.54 0.75
N PHE A 114 0.21 5.91 1.41
CA PHE A 114 -1.13 5.44 1.05
C PHE A 114 -1.54 5.88 -0.36
N TYR A 115 -1.29 7.14 -0.74
CA TYR A 115 -1.50 7.64 -2.10
C TYR A 115 -0.73 6.83 -3.14
N LEU A 116 0.55 6.50 -2.88
CA LEU A 116 1.36 5.69 -3.80
C LEU A 116 0.83 4.26 -3.93
N VAL A 117 0.30 3.68 -2.85
CA VAL A 117 -0.39 2.37 -2.91
C VAL A 117 -1.62 2.45 -3.81
N LEU A 118 -2.41 3.52 -3.70
CA LEU A 118 -3.55 3.71 -4.59
C LEU A 118 -3.12 3.97 -6.04
N LEU A 119 -2.01 4.68 -6.26
CA LEU A 119 -1.51 5.05 -7.60
C LEU A 119 -1.19 3.84 -8.46
N VAL A 120 -0.65 2.78 -7.85
CA VAL A 120 -0.33 1.50 -8.50
C VAL A 120 -1.57 0.81 -9.09
N THR A 121 -2.78 1.10 -8.59
CA THR A 121 -4.01 0.53 -9.18
C THR A 121 -4.36 1.13 -10.54
N ASN A 122 -3.75 2.25 -10.91
CA ASN A 122 -4.03 3.01 -12.14
C ASN A 122 -2.80 3.20 -13.04
N HIS A 123 -1.60 2.85 -12.56
CA HIS A 123 -0.32 3.03 -13.27
C HIS A 123 0.51 1.75 -13.15
N ASP A 124 1.49 1.58 -14.04
CA ASP A 124 2.42 0.46 -13.98
C ASP A 124 3.10 0.35 -12.61
N THR A 125 2.89 -0.78 -11.93
CA THR A 125 3.36 -1.03 -10.56
C THR A 125 4.85 -0.75 -10.41
N LEU A 126 5.65 -1.25 -11.35
CA LEU A 126 7.12 -1.11 -11.31
C LEU A 126 7.58 0.35 -11.48
N GLN A 127 6.86 1.17 -12.24
CA GLN A 127 7.20 2.58 -12.43
C GLN A 127 7.02 3.39 -11.15
N VAL A 128 6.08 3.01 -10.29
CA VAL A 128 5.84 3.67 -9.00
C VAL A 128 6.72 3.06 -7.90
N ALA A 129 6.81 1.73 -7.85
CA ALA A 129 7.45 1.01 -6.76
C ALA A 129 8.98 1.12 -6.79
N ILE A 130 9.63 1.08 -7.96
CA ILE A 130 11.10 1.18 -8.06
C ILE A 130 11.61 2.53 -7.52
N PRO A 131 11.06 3.69 -7.94
CA PRO A 131 11.42 4.98 -7.35
C PRO A 131 11.12 5.05 -5.85
N LEU A 132 10.00 4.48 -5.39
CA LEU A 132 9.67 4.45 -3.97
C LEU A 132 10.73 3.69 -3.15
N VAL A 133 11.17 2.52 -3.61
CA VAL A 133 12.23 1.74 -2.98
C VAL A 133 13.54 2.53 -2.96
N ALA A 134 13.93 3.10 -4.11
CA ALA A 134 15.18 3.84 -4.23
C ALA A 134 15.22 5.09 -3.34
N VAL A 135 14.17 5.92 -3.39
CA VAL A 135 14.04 7.13 -2.56
C VAL A 135 14.00 6.76 -1.09
N SER A 136 13.26 5.72 -0.71
CA SER A 136 13.18 5.26 0.68
C SER A 136 14.52 4.77 1.20
N ALA A 137 15.28 4.01 0.40
CA ALA A 137 16.62 3.56 0.76
C ALA A 137 17.60 4.73 0.92
N LEU A 138 17.54 5.72 0.02
CA LEU A 138 18.37 6.93 0.10
C LEU A 138 18.01 7.77 1.34
N LEU A 139 16.73 7.97 1.63
CA LEU A 139 16.27 8.67 2.83
C LEU A 139 16.69 7.93 4.10
N PHE A 140 16.61 6.59 4.11
CA PHE A 140 17.08 5.77 5.22
C PHE A 140 18.57 5.98 5.43
N ALA A 141 19.39 5.81 4.40
CA ALA A 141 20.84 6.00 4.47
C ALA A 141 21.19 7.42 4.93
N ALA A 142 20.56 8.45 4.35
CA ALA A 142 20.77 9.85 4.76
C ALA A 142 20.42 10.06 6.23
N SER A 143 19.32 9.48 6.71
CA SER A 143 18.89 9.61 8.11
C SER A 143 19.82 8.92 9.10
N VAL A 144 20.51 7.85 8.68
CA VAL A 144 21.48 7.11 9.51
C VAL A 144 22.84 7.80 9.53
N PHE A 145 23.35 8.21 8.37
CA PHE A 145 24.71 8.78 8.26
C PHE A 145 24.76 10.28 8.56
N ALA A 146 23.64 10.98 8.45
CA ALA A 146 23.54 12.41 8.72
C ALA A 146 22.26 12.74 9.52
N PRO A 147 22.10 12.25 10.76
CA PRO A 147 20.88 12.43 11.53
C PRO A 147 20.58 13.91 11.84
N ASP A 148 21.57 14.71 12.27
CA ASP A 148 21.33 16.11 12.66
C ASP A 148 20.94 17.02 11.48
N PRO A 149 21.62 16.99 10.31
CA PRO A 149 21.21 17.77 9.15
C PRO A 149 19.81 17.39 8.65
N VAL A 150 19.53 16.09 8.61
CA VAL A 150 18.26 15.57 8.10
C VAL A 150 17.11 15.93 9.03
N ASP A 151 17.29 15.79 10.35
CA ASP A 151 16.25 16.18 11.30
C ASP A 151 16.07 17.70 11.37
N ARG A 152 17.10 18.51 11.09
CA ARG A 152 16.94 19.97 10.97
C ARG A 152 16.00 20.37 9.83
N VAL A 153 16.07 19.64 8.71
CA VAL A 153 15.24 19.90 7.52
C VAL A 153 13.84 19.33 7.71
N VAL A 154 13.73 18.05 8.03
CA VAL A 154 12.42 17.35 8.05
C VAL A 154 11.70 17.51 9.39
N GLN A 155 12.44 17.77 10.47
CA GLN A 155 11.93 18.04 11.83
C GLN A 155 10.93 16.96 12.31
N LEU A 156 11.30 15.69 12.12
CA LEU A 156 10.50 14.52 12.52
C LEU A 156 10.89 13.96 13.89
N GLY A 157 11.83 14.62 14.59
CA GLY A 157 12.34 14.17 15.88
C GLY A 157 13.10 12.85 15.76
N GLY A 158 13.89 12.68 14.70
CA GLY A 158 14.71 11.49 14.46
C GLY A 158 13.95 10.23 14.03
N ARG A 159 12.64 10.34 13.72
CA ARG A 159 11.80 9.19 13.33
C ARG A 159 11.75 8.94 11.82
N LEU A 160 12.55 9.65 11.02
CA LEU A 160 12.64 9.45 9.57
C LEU A 160 13.08 8.02 9.18
N PRO A 161 14.07 7.37 9.84
CA PRO A 161 14.47 6.00 9.48
C PRO A 161 13.29 5.01 9.53
N LEU A 162 12.34 5.20 10.44
CA LEU A 162 11.15 4.36 10.54
C LEU A 162 10.25 4.50 9.30
N HIS A 163 9.99 5.73 8.86
CA HIS A 163 9.12 5.99 7.71
C HIS A 163 9.80 5.58 6.41
N ALA A 164 11.11 5.78 6.32
CA ALA A 164 11.92 5.31 5.21
C ALA A 164 11.92 3.78 5.12
N LEU A 165 12.07 3.06 6.24
CA LEU A 165 11.92 1.60 6.25
C LEU A 165 10.50 1.18 5.84
N LEU A 166 9.47 1.86 6.33
CA LEU A 166 8.08 1.58 5.95
C LEU A 166 7.89 1.71 4.43
N GLY A 167 8.32 2.83 3.85
CA GLY A 167 8.24 3.06 2.41
C GLY A 167 9.05 2.06 1.59
N PHE A 168 10.24 1.68 2.05
CA PHE A 168 11.07 0.66 1.42
C PHE A 168 10.38 -0.72 1.39
N LEU A 169 9.85 -1.16 2.54
CA LEU A 169 9.13 -2.43 2.64
C LEU A 169 7.85 -2.43 1.82
N THR A 170 7.10 -1.31 1.83
CA THR A 170 5.90 -1.15 1.01
C THR A 170 6.21 -1.23 -0.49
N GLY A 171 7.24 -0.52 -0.96
CA GLY A 171 7.65 -0.57 -2.37
C GLY A 171 8.12 -1.97 -2.80
N LEU A 172 8.87 -2.68 -1.95
CA LEU A 172 9.26 -4.06 -2.24
C LEU A 172 8.08 -5.02 -2.24
N ALA A 173 7.14 -4.86 -1.32
CA ALA A 173 5.92 -5.66 -1.31
C ALA A 173 5.13 -5.48 -2.62
N MET A 174 5.01 -4.24 -3.12
CA MET A 174 4.37 -3.98 -4.43
C MET A 174 5.07 -4.72 -5.57
N ILE A 175 6.41 -4.63 -5.65
CA ILE A 175 7.20 -5.33 -6.67
C ILE A 175 7.01 -6.85 -6.55
N GLN A 176 7.02 -7.39 -5.33
CA GLN A 176 6.86 -8.82 -5.11
C GLN A 176 5.46 -9.31 -5.48
N PHE A 177 4.40 -8.55 -5.18
CA PHE A 177 3.03 -8.91 -5.59
C PHE A 177 2.89 -8.91 -7.11
N GLU A 178 3.42 -7.90 -7.80
CA GLU A 178 3.43 -7.84 -9.26
C GLU A 178 4.15 -9.05 -9.88
N LEU A 179 5.36 -9.35 -9.40
CA LEU A 179 6.20 -10.41 -9.94
C LEU A 179 5.77 -11.82 -9.50
N ALA A 180 4.94 -11.94 -8.45
CA ALA A 180 4.41 -13.21 -7.98
C ALA A 180 3.19 -13.69 -8.78
N ASP A 181 2.45 -12.77 -9.41
CA ASP A 181 1.27 -13.10 -10.23
C ASP A 181 1.65 -13.63 -11.62
N GLU A 182 2.86 -13.30 -12.09
CA GLU A 182 3.47 -13.96 -13.24
C GLU A 182 3.76 -15.44 -12.89
N SER A 183 2.99 -16.35 -13.47
CA SER A 183 2.90 -17.80 -13.18
C SER A 183 4.17 -18.64 -13.35
N THR A 184 5.36 -18.03 -13.38
CA THR A 184 6.65 -18.70 -13.43
C THR A 184 7.58 -18.03 -12.44
N TYR A 185 8.24 -18.82 -11.60
CA TYR A 185 9.29 -18.38 -10.67
C TYR A 185 10.25 -17.42 -11.39
N ASN A 186 10.02 -16.11 -11.23
CA ASN A 186 10.75 -15.09 -11.95
C ASN A 186 11.99 -14.76 -11.10
N SER A 187 13.16 -14.76 -11.74
CA SER A 187 14.40 -14.30 -11.09
C SER A 187 14.24 -12.92 -10.44
N GLY A 188 13.34 -12.07 -10.95
CA GLY A 188 12.96 -10.80 -10.36
C GLY A 188 12.37 -10.90 -8.96
N PHE A 189 11.46 -11.85 -8.69
CA PHE A 189 10.88 -12.06 -7.35
C PHE A 189 11.97 -12.45 -6.36
N ALA A 190 12.83 -13.41 -6.73
CA ALA A 190 13.94 -13.84 -5.88
C ALA A 190 14.90 -12.68 -5.57
N ILE A 191 15.23 -11.85 -6.57
CA ILE A 191 16.05 -10.65 -6.38
C ILE A 191 15.36 -9.66 -5.44
N ALA A 192 14.07 -9.38 -5.63
CA ALA A 192 13.30 -8.48 -4.77
C ALA A 192 13.27 -8.97 -3.33
N SER A 193 13.08 -10.27 -3.10
CA SER A 193 13.13 -10.88 -1.76
C SER A 193 14.51 -10.80 -1.11
N VAL A 194 15.58 -11.05 -1.86
CA VAL A 194 16.96 -10.88 -1.35
C VAL A 194 17.21 -9.43 -0.97
N ILE A 195 16.77 -8.47 -1.80
CA ILE A 195 16.88 -7.03 -1.50
C ILE A 195 16.07 -6.67 -0.24
N ALA A 196 14.86 -7.22 -0.08
CA ALA A 196 14.03 -7.01 1.10
C ALA A 196 14.71 -7.50 2.37
N LEU A 197 15.19 -8.75 2.37
CA LEU A 197 15.91 -9.34 3.51
C LEU A 197 17.18 -8.56 3.83
N ALA A 198 17.98 -8.21 2.82
CA ALA A 198 19.20 -7.42 3.00
C ALA A 198 18.87 -6.04 3.59
N GLY A 199 17.83 -5.37 3.10
CA GLY A 199 17.37 -4.08 3.62
C GLY A 199 16.88 -4.15 5.06
N ILE A 200 16.12 -5.19 5.42
CA ILE A 200 15.67 -5.44 6.81
C ILE A 200 16.88 -5.63 7.74
N VAL A 201 17.84 -6.48 7.35
CA VAL A 201 19.05 -6.73 8.13
C VAL A 201 19.86 -5.44 8.28
N ALA A 202 20.07 -4.70 7.19
CA ALA A 202 20.76 -3.42 7.22
C ALA A 202 20.06 -2.43 8.16
N ALA A 203 18.72 -2.35 8.13
CA ALA A 203 17.97 -1.46 9.01
C ALA A 203 18.13 -1.82 10.49
N ILE A 204 18.12 -3.11 10.83
CA ILE A 204 18.33 -3.59 12.21
C ILE A 204 19.76 -3.29 12.67
N VAL A 205 20.76 -3.57 11.85
CA VAL A 205 22.18 -3.37 12.19
C VAL A 205 22.50 -1.88 12.37
N LEU A 206 22.02 -1.04 11.46
CA LEU A 206 22.36 0.39 11.42
C LEU A 206 21.57 1.23 12.43
N ALA A 207 20.27 0.98 12.58
CA ALA A 207 19.40 1.85 13.37
C ALA A 207 18.50 1.11 14.37
N GLY A 208 18.56 -0.23 14.43
CA GLY A 208 17.71 -1.05 15.30
C GLY A 208 18.00 -0.92 16.80
N ARG A 209 19.19 -0.42 17.17
CA ARG A 209 19.55 -0.15 18.57
C ARG A 209 18.86 1.08 19.14
N GLU A 210 18.58 2.07 18.29
CA GLU A 210 18.12 3.39 18.71
C GLU A 210 16.58 3.49 18.74
N SER A 211 15.88 2.67 17.95
CA SER A 211 14.42 2.73 17.82
C SER A 211 13.74 1.39 18.00
N ARG A 212 12.95 1.27 19.08
CA ARG A 212 12.08 0.11 19.30
C ARG A 212 11.04 -0.05 18.19
N GLY A 213 10.52 1.06 17.67
CA GLY A 213 9.53 1.06 16.59
C GLY A 213 10.11 0.53 15.29
N LEU A 214 11.34 0.96 14.94
CA LEU A 214 12.05 0.46 13.76
C LEU A 214 12.27 -1.05 13.85
N ARG A 215 12.71 -1.54 15.01
CA ARG A 215 12.94 -2.98 15.23
C ARG A 215 11.66 -3.79 15.07
N TRP A 216 10.54 -3.33 15.63
CA TRP A 216 9.27 -4.03 15.50
C TRP A 216 8.78 -4.05 14.05
N LEU A 217 8.92 -2.93 13.33
CA LEU A 217 8.61 -2.85 11.90
C LEU A 217 9.49 -3.79 11.08
N ALA A 218 10.80 -3.85 11.38
CA ALA A 218 11.72 -4.76 10.71
C ALA A 218 11.36 -6.23 10.95
N TYR A 219 10.93 -6.60 12.17
CA TYR A 219 10.46 -7.95 12.46
C TYR A 219 9.14 -8.29 11.77
N LEU A 220 8.22 -7.32 11.69
CA LEU A 220 6.98 -7.48 10.93
C LEU A 220 7.27 -7.67 9.44
N GLY A 221 8.16 -6.85 8.87
CA GLY A 221 8.62 -6.99 7.49
C GLY A 221 9.30 -8.33 7.22
N PHE A 222 10.14 -8.80 8.15
CA PHE A 222 10.78 -10.12 8.04
C PHE A 222 9.77 -11.26 8.07
N ALA A 223 8.80 -11.21 8.98
CA ALA A 223 7.75 -12.21 9.06
C ALA A 223 6.87 -12.23 7.80
N PHE A 224 6.53 -11.06 7.27
CA PHE A 224 5.82 -10.91 6.00
C PHE A 224 6.64 -11.48 4.84
N GLU A 225 7.93 -11.18 4.76
CA GLU A 225 8.85 -11.68 3.72
C GLU A 225 8.93 -13.21 3.73
N LEU A 226 9.04 -13.82 4.92
CA LEU A 226 9.00 -15.27 5.03
C LEU A 226 7.66 -15.85 4.57
N ALA A 227 6.55 -15.18 4.90
CA ALA A 227 5.22 -15.64 4.51
C ALA A 227 5.02 -15.60 2.99
N ILE A 228 5.42 -14.51 2.31
CA ILE A 228 5.23 -14.39 0.86
C ILE A 228 6.15 -15.34 0.08
N ILE A 229 7.42 -15.49 0.48
CA ILE A 229 8.33 -16.49 -0.10
C ILE A 229 7.74 -17.89 0.06
N TYR A 230 7.20 -18.21 1.23
CA TYR A 230 6.56 -19.49 1.49
C TYR A 230 5.32 -19.72 0.61
N VAL A 231 4.44 -18.74 0.48
CA VAL A 231 3.24 -18.84 -0.37
C VAL A 231 3.62 -19.07 -1.84
N VAL A 232 4.55 -18.28 -2.39
CA VAL A 232 4.97 -18.39 -3.79
C VAL A 232 5.67 -19.72 -4.06
N THR A 233 6.54 -20.17 -3.15
CA THR A 233 7.22 -21.47 -3.30
C THR A 233 6.25 -22.63 -3.20
N LEU A 234 5.31 -22.62 -2.25
CA LEU A 234 4.27 -23.64 -2.16
C LEU A 234 3.37 -23.69 -3.39
N GLN A 235 2.93 -22.54 -3.89
CA GLN A 235 2.08 -22.46 -5.07
C GLN A 235 2.76 -23.13 -6.27
N SER A 236 4.06 -22.87 -6.47
CA SER A 236 4.82 -23.51 -7.56
C SER A 236 4.90 -25.04 -7.43
N MET A 237 5.02 -25.56 -6.20
CA MET A 237 5.03 -27.00 -5.94
C MET A 237 3.63 -27.61 -6.15
N LEU A 238 2.58 -26.89 -5.77
CA LEU A 238 1.19 -27.30 -5.98
C LEU A 238 0.80 -27.31 -7.46
N ASP A 239 1.23 -26.32 -8.24
CA ASP A 239 1.01 -26.29 -9.69
C ASP A 239 1.71 -27.47 -10.37
N THR A 240 2.94 -27.76 -9.96
CA THR A 240 3.71 -28.90 -10.48
C THR A 240 3.05 -30.23 -10.12
N ALA A 241 2.70 -30.44 -8.84
CA ALA A 241 2.04 -31.65 -8.38
C ALA A 241 0.63 -31.81 -8.99
N GLY A 242 -0.11 -30.71 -9.12
CA GLY A 242 -1.43 -30.65 -9.72
C GLY A 242 -1.39 -31.01 -11.21
N PHE A 243 -0.40 -30.51 -11.95
CA PHE A 243 -0.16 -30.90 -13.34
C PHE A 243 0.09 -32.40 -13.46
N PHE A 244 0.99 -32.97 -12.64
CA PHE A 244 1.26 -34.41 -12.68
C PHE A 244 0.04 -35.25 -12.32
N LEU A 245 -0.75 -34.84 -11.34
CA LEU A 245 -1.99 -35.50 -10.96
C LEU A 245 -3.02 -35.45 -12.11
N ALA A 246 -3.20 -34.29 -12.72
CA ALA A 246 -4.10 -34.11 -13.85
C ALA A 246 -3.66 -34.95 -15.06
N ALA A 247 -2.36 -34.96 -15.38
CA ALA A 247 -1.79 -35.79 -16.42
C ALA A 247 -1.99 -37.29 -16.14
N ALA A 248 -1.73 -37.76 -14.91
CA ALA A 248 -1.94 -39.15 -14.53
C ALA A 248 -3.41 -39.56 -14.63
N MET A 249 -4.34 -38.70 -14.19
CA MET A 249 -5.77 -38.93 -14.31
C MET A 249 -6.22 -38.98 -15.79
N LEU A 250 -5.76 -38.05 -16.61
CA LEU A 250 -6.05 -38.01 -18.05
C LEU A 250 -5.55 -39.28 -18.75
N LEU A 251 -4.30 -39.67 -18.51
CA LEU A 251 -3.69 -40.87 -19.07
C LEU A 251 -4.42 -42.14 -18.59
N GLY A 252 -4.84 -42.19 -17.32
CA GLY A 252 -5.64 -43.27 -16.77
C GLY A 252 -7.00 -43.41 -17.47
N ILE A 253 -7.70 -42.30 -17.68
CA ILE A 253 -8.97 -42.27 -18.44
C ILE A 253 -8.74 -42.74 -19.88
N LEU A 254 -7.70 -42.22 -20.54
CA LEU A 254 -7.36 -42.59 -21.91
C LEU A 254 -7.06 -44.08 -22.03
N ALA A 255 -6.28 -44.65 -21.09
CA ALA A 255 -6.00 -46.07 -21.04
C ALA A 255 -7.28 -46.91 -20.91
N ILE A 256 -8.22 -46.50 -20.05
CA ILE A 256 -9.52 -47.16 -19.93
C ILE A 256 -10.30 -47.10 -21.24
N VAL A 257 -10.32 -45.94 -21.92
CA VAL A 257 -10.98 -45.78 -23.22
C VAL A 257 -10.36 -46.70 -24.26
N ILE A 258 -9.03 -46.73 -24.36
CA ILE A 258 -8.30 -47.60 -25.29
C ILE A 258 -8.66 -49.07 -25.06
N ILE A 259 -8.58 -49.55 -23.81
CA ILE A 259 -8.96 -50.93 -23.46
C ILE A 259 -10.41 -51.23 -23.85
N ARG A 260 -11.32 -50.27 -23.65
CA ARG A 260 -12.75 -50.44 -23.95
C ARG A 260 -13.01 -50.48 -25.46
N VAL A 261 -12.29 -49.67 -26.25
CA VAL A 261 -12.35 -49.67 -27.71
C VAL A 261 -11.76 -50.97 -28.26
N GLU A 262 -10.58 -51.39 -27.79
CA GLU A 262 -9.96 -52.67 -28.20
C GLU A 262 -10.86 -53.87 -27.94
N LYS A 263 -11.49 -53.94 -26.75
CA LYS A 263 -12.46 -55.00 -26.44
C LYS A 263 -13.68 -54.99 -27.35
N ARG A 264 -14.13 -53.82 -27.82
CA ARG A 264 -15.24 -53.71 -28.78
C ARG A 264 -14.83 -54.08 -30.20
N MET A 265 -13.57 -53.86 -30.56
CA MET A 265 -13.02 -54.24 -31.87
C MET A 265 -12.74 -55.74 -31.98
N LYS A 266 -12.38 -56.40 -30.88
CA LYS A 266 -12.30 -57.87 -30.78
C LYS A 266 -13.69 -58.53 -30.72
N GLY A 267 -14.58 -58.16 -31.66
CA GLY A 267 -15.90 -58.79 -31.83
C GLY A 267 -15.78 -60.33 -31.83
N PRO A 268 -16.85 -61.03 -31.41
CA PRO A 268 -16.79 -62.44 -31.05
C PRO A 268 -16.12 -63.24 -32.17
N ASP A 269 -15.04 -63.95 -31.85
CA ASP A 269 -14.55 -65.02 -32.71
C ASP A 269 -15.78 -65.87 -33.07
N ALA A 270 -16.04 -65.93 -34.37
CA ALA A 270 -17.05 -66.80 -34.93
C ALA A 270 -16.82 -68.20 -34.37
N LYS A 271 -17.63 -68.59 -33.37
CA LYS A 271 -17.76 -69.98 -32.98
C LYS A 271 -18.19 -70.70 -34.25
N GLY A 272 -17.24 -71.44 -34.79
CA GLY A 272 -17.37 -72.16 -36.04
C GLY A 272 -18.66 -72.96 -36.08
N ALA A 273 -19.27 -72.92 -37.26
CA ALA A 273 -20.04 -74.03 -37.75
C ALA A 273 -19.18 -75.30 -37.64
N THR A 274 -19.58 -76.25 -36.80
CA THR A 274 -19.16 -77.64 -36.93
C THR A 274 -20.35 -78.54 -36.56
N ALA A 275 -20.83 -79.21 -37.61
CA ALA A 275 -21.60 -80.45 -37.70
C ALA A 275 -22.97 -80.52 -36.99
#